data_AF-U2PII4-F1
#
_entry.id   AF-U2PII4-F1
#
_cell.length_a   1.000
_cell.length_b   1.000
_cell.length_c   1.000
_cell.angle_alpha   90.00
_cell.angle_beta   90.00
_cell.angle_gamma   90.00
#
_symmetry.space_group_name_H-M   'P 1'
#
loop_
_entity.id
_entity.type
_entity.pdbx_description
1 polymer ?
#
loop_
_entity_poly.entity_id
_entity_poly.type
_entity_poly.pdbx_seq_one_letter_code
_entity_poly.pdbx_strand_id
1 'polypeptide(L)' 'MVQALSKHGALKGSLMGLARILRCQPFVRGGIDPVPDHFTLKRNTAAEAAYRQAMQLDEIERHPHK' A
#
# COMPACT_ATOMS: atom_id res chain seq x y z
N MET A 1 -1.01 8.79 0.61
CA MET A 1 -2.17 9.68 0.38
C MET A 1 -1.95 10.59 -0.82
N VAL A 2 -0.86 11.35 -0.87
CA VAL A 2 -0.49 12.24 -2.00
C VAL A 2 -0.58 11.54 -3.36
N GLN A 3 0.05 10.36 -3.48
CA GLN A 3 0.05 9.57 -4.72
C GLN A 3 -1.36 9.14 -5.19
N ALA A 4 -2.32 8.98 -4.27
CA ALA A 4 -3.70 8.64 -4.60
C ALA A 4 -4.50 9.84 -5.11
N LEU A 5 -4.24 11.04 -4.57
CA LEU A 5 -4.82 12.30 -5.04
C LEU A 5 -4.35 12.62 -6.46
N SER A 6 -3.06 12.44 -6.74
CA SER A 6 -2.50 12.66 -8.09
C SER A 6 -3.05 11.66 -9.13
N LYS A 7 -3.23 10.38 -8.77
CA LYS A 7 -3.72 9.35 -9.70
C LYS A 7 -5.23 9.35 -9.93
N HIS A 8 -6.03 9.60 -8.89
CA HIS A 8 -7.50 9.43 -8.94
C HIS A 8 -8.29 10.72 -8.76
N GLY A 9 -7.60 11.85 -8.56
CA GLY A 9 -8.22 13.14 -8.24
C GLY A 9 -8.59 13.27 -6.76
N ALA A 10 -9.03 14.47 -6.38
CA ALA A 10 -9.26 14.84 -4.98
C ALA A 10 -10.31 13.96 -4.27
N LEU A 11 -11.46 13.68 -4.92
CA LEU A 11 -12.55 12.92 -4.31
C LEU A 11 -12.18 11.45 -4.06
N LYS A 12 -11.78 10.72 -5.11
CA LYS A 12 -11.42 9.30 -5.02
C LYS A 12 -10.15 9.08 -4.20
N GLY A 13 -9.15 9.95 -4.36
CA GLY A 13 -7.91 9.91 -3.57
C GLY A 13 -8.15 10.14 -2.08
N SER A 14 -9.06 11.06 -1.73
CA SER A 14 -9.45 11.29 -0.33
C SER A 14 -10.19 10.10 0.26
N LEU A 15 -11.12 9.50 -0.49
CA LEU A 15 -11.85 8.30 -0.06
C LEU A 15 -10.92 7.09 0.14
N MET A 16 -9.94 6.88 -0.75
CA MET A 16 -8.92 5.85 -0.58
C MET A 16 -7.97 6.13 0.60
N GLY A 17 -7.71 7.40 0.91
CA GLY A 17 -6.93 7.81 2.09
C GLY A 17 -7.69 7.53 3.38
N LEU A 18 -8.97 7.92 3.43
CA LEU A 18 -9.84 7.68 4.58
C LEU A 18 -10.02 6.19 4.85
N ALA A 19 -10.23 5.40 3.79
CA ALA A 19 -10.31 3.94 3.92
C ALA A 19 -9.01 3.33 4.46
N ARG A 20 -7.82 3.91 4.20
CA ARG A 20 -6.57 3.45 4.83
C ARG A 20 -6.56 3.73 6.33
N ILE A 21 -6.98 4.93 6.76
CA ILE A 21 -7.05 5.31 8.17
C ILE A 21 -8.04 4.41 8.93
N LEU A 22 -9.23 4.18 8.38
CA LEU A 22 -10.24 3.30 8.99
C LEU A 22 -9.76 1.84 9.14
N ARG A 23 -8.81 1.41 8.33
CA ARG A 23 -8.19 0.07 8.38
C ARG A 23 -6.95 0.00 9.27
N CYS A 24 -6.42 1.14 9.72
CA CYS A 24 -5.30 1.23 10.64
C CYS A 24 -5.79 1.04 12.07
N GLN A 25 -5.84 -0.22 12.51
CA GLN A 25 -6.08 -0.61 13.89
C GLN A 25 -4.93 -1.52 14.36
N PRO A 26 -4.56 -1.51 15.66
CA PRO A 26 -3.41 -2.26 16.19
C PRO A 26 -3.50 -3.78 15.98
N PHE A 27 -4.70 -4.31 15.72
CA PHE A 27 -4.94 -5.73 15.46
C PHE A 27 -4.78 -6.14 13.99
N VAL A 28 -4.55 -5.18 13.09
CA VAL A 28 -4.37 -5.45 11.66
C VAL A 28 -2.88 -5.41 11.34
N ARG A 29 -2.37 -6.49 10.72
CA ARG A 29 -0.99 -6.52 10.23
C ARG A 29 -0.75 -5.35 9.29
N GLY A 30 0.25 -4.53 9.63
CA GLY A 30 0.79 -3.50 8.76
C GLY A 30 1.42 -4.14 7.52
N GLY A 31 1.53 -3.36 6.45
CA GLY A 31 2.07 -3.81 5.17
C GLY A 31 2.19 -2.64 4.21
N ILE A 32 2.85 -2.88 3.09
CA ILE A 32 3.04 -1.86 2.06
C ILE A 32 1.77 -1.83 1.22
N ASP A 33 1.08 -0.69 1.16
CA ASP A 33 -0.19 -0.54 0.43
C ASP A 33 -0.02 0.36 -0.80
N PRO A 34 0.57 -0.15 -1.89
CA PRO A 34 0.79 0.63 -3.11
C PRO A 34 -0.54 1.10 -3.68
N VAL A 35 -0.54 2.32 -4.25
CA VAL A 35 -1.75 2.89 -4.86
C VAL A 35 -2.01 2.18 -6.19
N PRO A 36 -3.12 1.42 -6.33
CA PRO A 36 -3.47 0.74 -7.57
C PRO A 36 -3.76 1.75 -8.68
N ASP A 37 -3.67 1.36 -9.95
CA ASP A 37 -3.98 2.25 -11.08
C ASP A 37 -5.48 2.45 -11.29
N HIS A 38 -6.30 1.56 -10.74
CA HIS A 38 -7.75 1.67 -10.72
C HIS A 38 -8.26 1.87 -9.30
N PHE A 39 -9.36 2.63 -9.16
CA PHE A 39 -9.97 2.91 -7.87
C PHE A 39 -10.49 1.61 -7.22
N THR A 40 -9.97 1.28 -6.05
CA THR A 40 -10.46 0.19 -5.20
C THR A 40 -10.24 0.53 -3.73
N LEU A 41 -11.18 0.15 -2.87
CA LEU A 41 -11.08 0.34 -1.42
C LEU A 41 -10.49 -0.89 -0.71
N LYS A 42 -10.24 -1.98 -1.45
CA LYS A 42 -9.61 -3.19 -0.89
C LYS A 42 -8.08 -3.08 -0.95
N ARG A 43 -7.38 -3.81 -0.07
CA ARG A 43 -5.93 -3.95 -0.15
C ARG A 43 -5.58 -4.71 -1.44
N ASN A 44 -4.56 -4.24 -2.14
CA ASN A 44 -4.06 -4.91 -3.33
C ASN A 44 -2.83 -5.77 -2.97
N THR A 45 -3.08 -7.00 -2.53
CA THR A 45 -2.03 -7.96 -2.14
C THR A 45 -1.10 -8.33 -3.30
N ALA A 46 -1.61 -8.33 -4.54
CA ALA A 46 -0.80 -8.58 -5.73
C ALA A 46 0.22 -7.47 -5.98
N ALA A 47 -0.21 -6.20 -5.87
CA ALA A 47 0.71 -5.07 -6.00
C ALA A 47 1.69 -4.98 -4.81
N GLU A 48 1.27 -5.36 -3.61
CA GLU A 48 2.16 -5.46 -2.44
C GLU A 48 3.29 -6.47 -2.70
N ALA A 49 2.96 -7.68 -3.16
CA ALA A 49 3.95 -8.71 -3.48
C ALA A 49 4.90 -8.27 -4.60
N ALA A 50 4.36 -7.67 -5.67
CA ALA A 50 5.18 -7.15 -6.76
C ALA A 50 6.14 -6.04 -6.31
N TYR A 51 5.70 -5.15 -5.41
CA TYR A 51 6.55 -4.10 -4.85
C TYR A 51 7.68 -4.70 -3.98
N ARG A 52 7.36 -5.67 -3.12
CA ARG A 52 8.36 -6.37 -2.29
C ARG A 52 9.43 -7.05 -3.15
N GLN A 53 9.03 -7.72 -4.22
CA GLN A 53 9.93 -8.35 -5.18
C GLN A 53 10.78 -7.33 -5.94
N ALA A 54 10.16 -6.25 -6.44
CA ALA A 54 10.87 -5.19 -7.16
C ALA A 54 11.94 -4.51 -6.31
N MET A 55 11.71 -4.40 -4.99
CA MET A 55 12.62 -3.80 -4.03
C MET A 55 13.52 -4.83 -3.31
N GLN A 56 13.45 -6.12 -3.66
CA GLN A 56 14.20 -7.22 -3.03
C GLN A 56 14.09 -7.22 -1.48
N LEU A 57 12.95 -6.81 -0.94
CA LEU A 57 12.75 -6.69 0.52
C LEU A 57 12.87 -8.05 1.22
N ASP A 58 12.41 -9.11 0.55
CA ASP A 58 12.49 -10.47 1.07
C ASP A 58 13.95 -10.94 1.22
N GLU A 59 14.89 -10.41 0.42
CA GLU A 59 16.32 -10.72 0.55
C GLU A 59 16.97 -9.93 1.70
N ILE A 60 16.61 -8.66 1.87
CA ILE A 60 17.07 -7.81 2.97
C ILE A 60 16.57 -8.35 4.32
N GLU A 61 15.30 -8.78 4.41
CA GLU A 61 14.73 -9.40 5.61
C GLU A 61 15.40 -10.75 5.94
N ARG A 62 15.86 -11.49 4.93
CA ARG A 62 16.55 -12.78 5.12
C ARG A 62 17.98 -12.63 5.63
N HIS A 63 18.65 -11.51 5.34
CA HIS A 63 20.02 -11.21 5.76
C HIS A 63 20.15 -9.77 6.29
N PRO A 64 19.66 -9.48 7.51
CA PRO A 64 19.63 -8.12 8.05
C PRO A 64 21.01 -7.50 8.34
N HIS A 65 22.12 -8.24 8.17
CA HIS A 65 23.46 -7.86 8.62
C HIS A 65 24.63 -8.29 7.68
N LYS A 66 24.39 -8.41 6.37
CA LYS A 66 25.51 -8.46 5.39
C LYS A 66 25.76 -7.09 4.79
#